data_AF-A0A7W0UBX6-F1
#
_entry.id   AF-A0A7W0UBX6-F1
#
_cell.length_a   1.000
_cell.length_b   1.000
_cell.length_c   1.000
_cell.angle_alpha   90.00
_cell.angle_beta   90.00
_cell.angle_gamma   90.00
#
_symmetry.space_group_name_H-M   'P 1'
#
loop_
_entity.id
_entity.type
_entity.pdbx_description
1 polymer ?
#
loop_
_entity_poly.entity_id
_entity_poly.type
_entity_poly.pdbx_seq_one_letter_code
_entity_poly.pdbx_strand_id
1 'polypeptide(L)'
;MRERWFGRTGRRVPERALEGTLSLDGALVLDDVEDAERLRVAHERGTPVLVRARTPEAVHAALARPEVACVLVPTPELLELDLTELTYG
;
A
#
# COMPACT_ATOMS: atom_id res chain seq x y z
N MET A 1 -13.14 5.63 -2.39
CA MET A 1 -11.86 4.90 -2.26
C MET A 1 -11.04 5.14 -3.53
N ARG A 2 -9.76 5.53 -3.42
CA ARG A 2 -8.90 5.83 -4.59
C ARG A 2 -8.23 4.54 -5.08
N GLU A 3 -7.91 4.50 -6.37
CA GLU A 3 -7.23 3.36 -7.00
C GLU A 3 -5.86 3.76 -7.53
N ARG A 4 -4.89 2.86 -7.38
CA ARG A 4 -3.50 3.01 -7.82
C ARG A 4 -3.12 1.94 -8.85
N TRP A 5 -2.06 2.21 -9.61
CA TRP A 5 -1.51 1.24 -10.56
C TRP A 5 -0.75 0.14 -9.83
N PHE A 6 -1.01 -1.12 -10.18
CA PHE A 6 -0.33 -2.28 -9.63
C PHE A 6 0.97 -2.54 -10.37
N GLY A 7 1.99 -1.71 -10.10
CA GLY A 7 3.25 -1.73 -10.82
C GLY A 7 3.02 -1.58 -12.34
N ARG A 8 3.74 -2.38 -13.14
CA ARG A 8 3.61 -2.40 -14.61
C ARG A 8 2.66 -3.49 -15.15
N THR A 9 1.82 -4.06 -14.30
CA THR A 9 0.90 -5.15 -14.69
C THR A 9 -0.27 -4.70 -15.57
N GLY A 10 -0.51 -3.39 -15.68
CA GLY A 10 -1.68 -2.83 -16.38
C GLY A 10 -2.99 -2.96 -15.60
N ARG A 11 -2.95 -3.45 -14.35
CA ARG A 11 -4.11 -3.54 -13.44
C ARG A 11 -4.14 -2.35 -12.50
N ARG A 12 -5.34 -1.84 -12.19
CA ARG A 12 -5.57 -0.92 -11.08
C ARG A 12 -6.08 -1.70 -9.86
N VAL A 13 -5.65 -1.28 -8.68
CA VAL A 13 -6.03 -1.86 -7.39
C VAL A 13 -6.48 -0.75 -6.45
N PRO A 14 -7.35 -1.04 -5.47
CA PRO A 14 -7.63 -0.07 -4.42
C PRO A 14 -6.34 0.28 -3.66
N GLU A 15 -6.25 1.50 -3.15
CA GLU A 15 -5.09 1.93 -2.36
C GLU A 15 -4.94 1.14 -1.04
N ARG A 16 -6.03 0.52 -0.56
CA ARG A 16 -6.10 -0.32 0.64
C ARG A 16 -6.94 -1.56 0.35
N ALA A 17 -6.54 -2.72 0.84
CA ALA A 17 -7.27 -3.97 0.73
C ALA A 17 -7.09 -4.82 1.99
N LEU A 18 -8.08 -5.67 2.30
CA LEU A 18 -7.96 -6.63 3.38
C LEU A 18 -6.89 -7.67 3.04
N GLU A 19 -6.11 -8.07 4.03
CA GLU A 19 -5.18 -9.19 3.90
C GLU A 19 -5.88 -10.44 3.35
N GLY A 20 -5.29 -11.07 2.34
CA GLY A 20 -5.84 -12.26 1.68
C GLY A 20 -6.89 -12.00 0.60
N THR A 21 -7.31 -10.74 0.37
CA THR A 21 -8.29 -10.41 -0.68
C THR A 21 -7.68 -10.08 -2.05
N LEU A 22 -6.39 -9.71 -2.08
CA LEU A 22 -5.67 -9.35 -3.30
C LEU A 22 -4.66 -10.44 -3.65
N SER A 23 -4.58 -10.83 -4.94
CA SER A 23 -3.48 -11.69 -5.41
C SER A 23 -2.16 -10.93 -5.33
N LEU A 24 -1.19 -11.55 -4.67
CA LEU A 24 0.15 -11.04 -4.39
C LEU A 24 1.19 -11.50 -5.42
N ASP A 25 0.74 -12.17 -6.50
CA ASP A 25 1.63 -12.80 -7.46
C ASP A 25 2.51 -11.76 -8.17
N GLY A 26 3.83 -11.99 -8.12
CA GLY A 26 4.82 -11.09 -8.72
C GLY A 26 4.97 -9.75 -7.99
N ALA A 27 4.39 -9.59 -6.81
CA ALA A 27 4.47 -8.37 -6.04
C ALA A 27 5.47 -8.48 -4.87
N LEU A 28 6.11 -7.36 -4.55
CA LEU A 28 6.92 -7.23 -3.35
C LEU A 28 5.99 -6.89 -2.18
N VAL A 29 5.98 -7.73 -1.16
CA VAL A 29 5.25 -7.48 0.09
C VAL A 29 6.24 -7.12 1.18
N LEU A 30 6.02 -5.97 1.83
CA LEU A 30 6.80 -5.48 2.96
C LEU A 30 5.89 -5.32 4.18
N ASP A 31 6.47 -5.34 5.38
CA ASP A 31 5.75 -5.11 6.63
C ASP A 31 5.77 -3.64 7.07
N ASP A 32 6.58 -2.80 6.41
CA ASP A 32 6.70 -1.36 6.64
C ASP A 32 7.27 -0.62 5.40
N VAL A 33 7.54 0.68 5.54
CA VAL A 33 8.14 1.56 4.53
C VAL A 33 9.49 2.16 4.94
N GLU A 34 10.19 1.52 5.87
CA GLU A 34 11.48 2.01 6.38
C GLU A 34 12.60 1.79 5.35
N ASP A 35 12.52 0.70 4.57
CA ASP A 35 13.47 0.37 3.51
C ASP A 35 13.15 1.14 2.20
N ALA A 36 13.50 2.42 2.20
CA ALA A 36 13.30 3.32 1.07
C ALA A 36 14.04 2.86 -0.20
N GLU A 37 15.20 2.23 -0.06
CA GLU A 37 15.95 1.72 -1.21
C GLU A 37 15.19 0.59 -1.90
N ARG A 38 14.68 -0.35 -1.12
CA ARG A 38 13.92 -1.49 -1.65
C ARG A 38 12.60 -1.06 -2.30
N LEU A 39 11.92 -0.07 -1.73
CA LEU A 39 10.74 0.55 -2.35
C LEU A 39 11.08 1.14 -3.73
N ARG A 40 12.14 1.95 -3.80
CA ARG A 40 12.59 2.59 -5.04
C ARG A 40 12.97 1.57 -6.11
N VAL A 41 13.77 0.57 -5.76
CA VAL A 41 14.21 -0.47 -6.70
C VAL A 41 13.02 -1.26 -7.27
N ALA A 42 12.04 -1.61 -6.44
CA ALA A 42 10.83 -2.29 -6.90
C ALA A 42 10.03 -1.41 -7.87
N HIS A 43 9.86 -0.12 -7.55
CA HIS A 43 9.16 0.83 -8.40
C HIS A 43 9.84 1.01 -9.77
N GLU A 44 11.16 1.22 -9.80
CA GLU A 44 11.94 1.36 -11.04
C GLU A 44 11.82 0.11 -11.93
N ARG A 45 11.81 -1.08 -11.32
CA ARG A 45 11.60 -2.36 -12.01
C ARG A 45 10.16 -2.59 -12.46
N GLY A 46 9.21 -1.75 -12.03
CA GLY A 46 7.78 -1.93 -12.29
C GLY A 46 7.15 -3.07 -11.49
N THR A 47 7.83 -3.54 -10.44
CA THR A 47 7.31 -4.55 -9.52
C THR A 47 6.25 -3.89 -8.63
N PRO A 48 5.03 -4.43 -8.53
CA PRO A 48 4.02 -3.91 -7.62
C PRO A 48 4.51 -4.01 -6.17
N VAL A 49 4.33 -2.96 -5.39
CA VAL A 49 4.69 -2.92 -3.97
C VAL A 49 3.43 -2.91 -3.12
N LEU A 50 3.34 -3.84 -2.18
CA LEU A 50 2.33 -3.85 -1.14
C LEU A 50 2.98 -3.75 0.23
N VAL A 51 2.33 -3.03 1.13
CA VAL A 51 2.80 -2.86 2.51
C VAL A 51 1.71 -3.32 3.45
N ARG A 52 2.03 -4.17 4.41
CA ARG A 52 1.12 -4.50 5.51
C ARG A 52 1.11 -3.36 6.52
N ALA A 53 -0.06 -2.94 6.95
CA ALA A 53 -0.20 -1.92 7.97
C ALA A 53 -1.29 -2.32 8.96
N ARG A 54 -0.98 -2.17 10.25
CA ARG A 54 -1.87 -2.58 11.36
C ARG A 54 -2.40 -1.41 12.17
N THR A 55 -1.95 -0.19 11.87
CA THR A 55 -2.39 1.03 12.55
C THR A 55 -2.72 2.12 11.52
N PRO A 56 -3.55 3.11 11.88
CA PRO A 56 -3.85 4.24 11.00
C PRO A 56 -2.61 5.01 10.54
N GLU A 57 -1.62 5.18 11.42
CA GLU A 57 -0.37 5.90 11.14
C GLU A 57 0.48 5.12 10.13
N ALA A 58 0.57 3.79 10.29
CA ALA A 58 1.28 2.94 9.34
C ALA A 58 0.59 2.94 7.96
N VAL A 59 -0.75 2.95 7.92
CA VAL A 59 -1.52 3.08 6.67
C VAL A 59 -1.21 4.42 6.00
N HIS A 60 -1.23 5.52 6.76
CA HIS A 60 -0.91 6.85 6.23
C HIS A 60 0.52 6.94 5.70
N ALA A 61 1.50 6.49 6.50
CA ALA A 61 2.91 6.47 6.11
C ALA A 61 3.15 5.64 4.83
N ALA A 62 2.47 4.50 4.70
CA ALA A 62 2.56 3.68 3.50
C ALA A 62 1.93 4.37 2.28
N LEU A 63 0.76 5.00 2.43
CA LEU A 63 0.08 5.70 1.33
C LEU A 63 0.77 7.01 0.91
N ALA A 64 1.55 7.63 1.80
CA ALA A 64 2.38 8.77 1.47
C ALA A 64 3.52 8.41 0.48
N ARG A 65 3.86 7.12 0.33
CA ARG A 65 4.84 6.66 -0.64
C ARG A 65 4.21 6.51 -2.03
N PRO A 66 4.74 7.17 -3.08
CA PRO A 66 4.27 6.97 -4.44
C PRO A 66 4.56 5.56 -4.99
N GLU A 67 5.56 4.87 -4.43
CA GLU A 67 5.96 3.52 -4.83
C GLU A 67 4.93 2.46 -4.42
N VAL A 68 4.17 2.71 -3.36
CA VAL A 68 3.21 1.78 -2.78
C VAL A 68 1.93 1.75 -3.61
N ALA A 69 1.62 0.58 -4.15
CA ALA A 69 0.43 0.34 -4.96
C ALA A 69 -0.81 0.04 -4.10
N CYS A 70 -0.65 -0.72 -3.01
CA CYS A 70 -1.74 -1.10 -2.13
C CYS A 70 -1.23 -1.34 -0.71
N VAL A 71 -1.98 -0.88 0.29
CA VAL A 71 -1.76 -1.23 1.69
C VAL A 71 -2.65 -2.42 2.05
N LEU A 72 -2.07 -3.46 2.63
CA LEU A 72 -2.79 -4.61 3.16
C LEU A 72 -3.11 -4.36 4.62
N VAL A 73 -4.39 -4.41 4.99
CA VAL A 73 -4.84 -4.20 6.35
C VAL A 73 -5.46 -5.47 6.94
N PRO A 74 -5.23 -5.77 8.23
CA PRO A 74 -5.76 -6.98 8.86
C PRO A 74 -7.26 -6.89 9.16
N THR A 75 -7.83 -5.68 9.25
CA THR A 75 -9.22 -5.49 9.68
C THR A 75 -9.98 -4.48 8.81
N PRO A 76 -11.33 -4.62 8.69
CA PRO A 76 -12.13 -3.76 7.83
C PRO A 76 -12.15 -2.29 8.25
N GLU A 77 -11.99 -1.99 9.54
CA GLU A 77 -12.02 -0.62 10.08
C GLU A 77 -10.90 0.22 9.47
N LEU A 78 -9.76 -0.39 9.16
CA LEU A 78 -8.62 0.29 8.53
C LEU A 78 -8.85 0.61 7.03
N LEU A 79 -9.79 -0.07 6.36
CA LEU A 79 -10.20 0.26 4.99
C LEU A 79 -10.98 1.57 4.93
N GLU A 80 -11.77 1.84 5.97
CA GLU A 80 -12.69 2.98 6.05
C GLU A 80 -12.05 4.21 6.69
N LEU A 81 -10.78 4.13 7.11
CA LEU A 81 -10.06 5.26 7.69
C LEU A 81 -10.15 6.50 6.81
N ASP A 82 -10.60 7.60 7.42
CA ASP A 82 -10.48 8.93 6.84
C ASP A 82 -9.07 9.46 7.06
N LEU A 83 -8.27 9.40 5.99
CA LEU A 83 -6.87 9.83 6.02
C LEU A 83 -6.74 11.36 6.05
N THR A 84 -7.81 12.10 5.77
CA THR A 84 -7.78 13.57 5.80
C THR A 84 -7.70 14.09 7.23
N GLU A 85 -8.29 13.37 8.20
CA GLU A 85 -8.27 13.75 9.62
C GLU A 85 -6.89 13.50 10.27
N LEU A 86 -6.14 12.48 9.83
CA LEU A 86 -4.80 12.15 10.35
C LEU A 86 -3.71 13.15 9.97
N THR A 87 -3.95 14.00 8.96
CA THR A 87 -2.94 14.96 8.48
C THR A 87 -2.99 16.28 9.26
N TYR A 88 -3.99 16.48 10.12
CA TYR A 88 -4.21 17.72 10.89
C TYR A 88 -4.41 17.48 12.41
N GLY A 89 -4.04 16.30 12.91
CA GLY A 89 -4.01 15.97 14.34
C GLY A 89 -2.69 16.36 15.01
#